data_AF-A0A7V9HN35-F1
#
_entry.id   AF-A0A7V9HN35-F1
#
_cell.length_a   1.000
_cell.length_b   1.000
_cell.length_c   1.000
_cell.angle_alpha   90.00
_cell.angle_beta   90.00
_cell.angle_gamma   90.00
#
_symmetry.space_group_name_H-M   'P 1'
#
loop_
_entity.id
_entity.type
_entity.pdbx_description
1 polymer ?
#
loop_
_entity_poly.entity_id
_entity_poly.type
_entity_poly.pdbx_seq_one_letter_code
_entity_poly.pdbx_strand_id
1 'polypeptide(L)'
;ALESAAATRAAALVLLSPSLPVEQPLTGLRGTGEAKLIIVGGGDPTARAGAERLGRAAIGWVVLVNLPTAEQGTAMLRGAVAPHLSEHVVGFLAEQRFLASRRSGRAPPIGGVSQIDR
;
A
#
# COMPACT_ATOMS: atom_id res chain seq x y z
N ALA A 1 17.23 -8.37 -12.89
CA ALA A 1 17.47 -7.17 -12.08
C ALA A 1 16.20 -6.33 -12.10
N LEU A 2 15.69 -5.87 -10.96
CA LEU A 2 14.58 -4.92 -10.94
C LEU A 2 15.16 -3.55 -11.31
N GLU A 3 14.84 -3.06 -12.50
CA GLU A 3 15.18 -1.69 -12.88
C GLU A 3 14.37 -0.73 -12.00
N SER A 4 15.05 -0.11 -11.03
CA SER A 4 14.51 1.03 -10.31
C SER A 4 14.52 2.21 -11.27
N ALA A 5 13.37 2.55 -11.84
CA ALA A 5 13.15 3.91 -12.31
C ALA A 5 13.32 4.81 -11.10
N ALA A 6 14.32 5.70 -11.12
CA ALA A 6 14.58 6.67 -10.07
C ALA A 6 13.40 7.64 -9.97
N ALA A 7 12.32 7.21 -9.31
CA ALA A 7 11.28 8.10 -8.84
C ALA A 7 11.92 8.95 -7.75
N THR A 8 12.01 10.26 -7.98
CA THR A 8 12.51 11.24 -7.00
C THR A 8 11.70 11.23 -5.70
N ARG A 9 10.49 10.63 -5.71
CA ARG A 9 9.64 10.40 -4.54
C ARG A 9 8.65 9.26 -4.80
N ALA A 10 8.42 8.38 -3.82
CA ALA A 10 7.41 7.33 -3.92
C ALA A 10 6.00 7.94 -3.95
N ALA A 11 5.15 7.51 -4.88
CA ALA A 11 3.76 7.98 -4.96
C ALA A 11 2.88 7.38 -3.85
N ALA A 12 3.21 6.18 -3.39
CA ALA A 12 2.49 5.47 -2.35
C ALA A 12 3.40 4.42 -1.69
N LEU A 13 3.02 3.96 -0.50
CA LEU A 13 3.72 2.91 0.25
C LEU A 13 2.77 1.74 0.53
N VAL A 14 3.31 0.53 0.44
CA VAL A 14 2.64 -0.70 0.87
C VAL A 14 3.49 -1.32 1.97
N LEU A 15 2.89 -1.51 3.15
CA LEU A 15 3.55 -2.00 4.35
C LEU A 15 2.93 -3.34 4.76
N LEU A 16 3.73 -4.41 4.75
CA LEU A 16 3.30 -5.75 5.15
C LEU A 16 3.77 -6.04 6.57
N SER A 17 2.81 -6.15 7.50
CA SER A 17 3.03 -6.39 8.93
C SER A 17 4.14 -5.51 9.54
N PRO A 18 4.05 -4.18 9.41
CA PRO A 18 5.10 -3.30 9.92
C PRO A 18 5.23 -3.45 11.43
N SER A 19 6.44 -3.79 11.89
CA SER A 19 6.76 -3.82 13.32
C SER A 19 7.30 -2.47 13.77
N LEU A 20 6.67 -1.87 14.78
CA LEU A 20 7.21 -0.71 15.47
C LEU A 20 7.75 -1.15 16.83
N PRO A 21 8.94 -0.69 17.25
CA PRO A 21 9.38 -0.85 18.62
C PRO A 21 8.37 -0.20 19.57
N VAL A 22 8.05 -0.86 20.68
CA VAL A 22 6.97 -0.45 21.60
C VAL A 22 7.18 0.97 22.12
N GLU A 23 8.42 1.40 22.34
CA GLU A 23 8.76 2.68 22.97
C GLU A 23 9.24 3.76 22.00
N GLN A 24 9.21 3.52 20.69
CA GLN A 24 9.74 4.49 19.75
C GLN A 24 8.76 5.69 19.59
N PRO A 25 9.22 6.93 19.84
CA PRO A 25 8.39 8.11 19.62
C PRO A 25 7.94 8.20 18.16
N LEU A 26 6.63 8.20 17.93
CA LEU A 26 6.04 8.24 16.58
C LEU A 26 6.23 9.63 15.91
N THR A 27 6.71 10.63 16.65
CA THR A 27 7.01 11.98 16.16
C THR A 27 8.04 11.97 15.03
N GLY A 28 8.97 11.00 15.03
CA GLY A 28 9.95 10.79 13.96
C GLY A 28 9.43 10.01 12.74
N LEU A 29 8.24 9.39 12.83
CA LEU A 29 7.65 8.57 11.75
C LEU A 29 6.70 9.38 10.86
N ARG A 30 6.70 10.70 11.01
CA ARG A 30 5.94 11.64 10.20
C ARG A 30 6.57 11.74 8.82
N GLY A 31 6.23 10.79 7.95
CA GLY A 31 6.62 10.80 6.54
C GLY A 31 6.05 11.99 5.78
N THR A 32 6.41 12.13 4.51
CA THR A 32 6.11 13.31 3.69
C THR A 32 4.66 13.38 3.19
N GLY A 33 3.77 12.51 3.68
CA GLY A 33 2.33 12.52 3.40
C GLY A 33 1.87 11.56 2.30
N GLU A 34 2.73 10.63 1.88
CA GLU A 34 2.41 9.59 0.89
C GLU A 34 1.19 8.78 1.33
N ALA A 35 0.37 8.36 0.37
CA ALA A 35 -0.68 7.39 0.64
C ALA A 35 -0.07 6.06 1.11
N LYS A 36 -0.68 5.42 2.11
CA LYS A 36 -0.18 4.18 2.69
C LYS A 36 -1.26 3.12 2.71
N LEU A 37 -0.90 1.93 2.26
CA LEU A 37 -1.64 0.71 2.53
C LEU A 37 -0.85 -0.09 3.58
N ILE A 38 -1.48 -0.37 4.72
CA ILE A 38 -0.94 -1.20 5.79
C ILE A 38 -1.74 -2.49 5.80
N ILE A 39 -1.08 -3.64 5.65
CA ILE A 39 -1.71 -4.96 5.70
C ILE A 39 -1.10 -5.73 6.87
N VAL A 40 -1.93 -6.33 7.71
CA VAL A 40 -1.50 -7.13 8.87
C VAL A 40 -2.34 -8.40 8.99
N GLY A 41 -1.73 -9.49 9.48
CA GLY A 41 -2.47 -10.68 9.88
C GLY A 41 -3.16 -10.46 11.23
N GLY A 42 -4.48 -10.61 11.26
CA GLY A 42 -5.31 -10.32 12.44
C GLY A 42 -5.27 -11.33 13.56
N GLY A 43 -4.64 -12.49 13.33
CA GLY A 43 -4.42 -13.50 14.35
C GLY A 43 -3.39 -13.11 15.41
N ASP A 44 -2.59 -12.07 15.18
CA ASP A 44 -1.66 -11.50 16.16
C ASP A 44 -2.16 -10.13 16.66
N PRO A 45 -2.69 -10.05 17.90
CA PRO A 45 -3.19 -8.80 18.49
C PRO A 45 -2.11 -7.72 18.62
N THR A 46 -0.85 -8.09 18.88
CA THR A 46 0.26 -7.16 19.06
C THR A 46 0.64 -6.53 17.72
N ALA A 47 0.76 -7.36 16.68
CA ALA A 47 1.01 -6.86 15.32
C ALA A 47 -0.11 -5.93 14.86
N ARG A 48 -1.37 -6.31 15.09
CA ARG A 48 -2.54 -5.48 14.77
C ARG A 48 -2.51 -4.13 15.50
N ALA A 49 -2.29 -4.13 16.82
CA ALA A 49 -2.22 -2.90 17.61
C ALA A 49 -1.05 -1.99 17.14
N GLY A 50 0.09 -2.59 16.78
CA GLY A 50 1.23 -1.87 16.21
C GLY A 50 0.89 -1.19 14.88
N ALA A 51 0.21 -1.91 13.99
CA ALA A 51 -0.24 -1.39 12.69
C ALA A 51 -1.29 -0.27 12.86
N GLU A 52 -2.25 -0.42 13.78
CA GLU A 52 -3.23 0.63 14.11
C GLU A 52 -2.56 1.88 14.69
N ARG A 53 -1.57 1.69 15.56
CA ARG A 53 -0.78 2.79 16.13
C ARG A 53 0.02 3.52 15.05
N LEU A 54 0.65 2.78 14.13
CA LEU A 54 1.34 3.37 12.97
C LEU A 54 0.37 4.16 12.08
N GLY A 55 -0.80 3.58 11.77
CA GLY A 55 -1.81 4.22 10.94
C GLY A 55 -2.32 5.54 11.52
N ARG A 56 -2.54 5.59 12.85
CA ARG A 56 -2.95 6.82 13.55
C ARG A 56 -1.87 7.90 13.60
N ALA A 57 -0.59 7.52 13.58
CA ALA A 57 0.51 8.48 13.62
C ALA A 57 0.98 8.95 12.24
N ALA A 58 0.61 8.23 11.18
CA ALA A 58 0.99 8.56 9.83
C ALA A 58 0.32 9.85 9.33
N ILE A 59 1.07 10.62 8.53
CA ILE A 59 0.54 11.76 7.79
C ILE A 59 0.05 11.29 6.42
N GLY A 60 -1.08 11.82 5.97
CA GLY A 60 -1.68 11.51 4.67
C GLY A 60 -2.76 10.45 4.75
N TRP A 61 -3.20 9.98 3.59
CA TRP A 61 -4.24 8.96 3.51
C TRP A 61 -3.68 7.58 3.86
N VAL A 62 -4.39 6.86 4.74
CA VAL A 62 -3.99 5.53 5.20
C VAL A 62 -5.17 4.57 5.06
N VAL A 63 -4.90 3.41 4.49
CA VAL A 63 -5.79 2.26 4.49
C VAL A 63 -5.14 1.17 5.33
N LEU A 64 -5.86 0.65 6.32
CA LEU A 64 -5.44 -0.48 7.13
C LEU A 64 -6.33 -1.69 6.80
N VAL A 65 -5.72 -2.78 6.39
CA VAL A 65 -6.38 -4.05 6.09
C VAL A 65 -5.94 -5.09 7.11
N ASN A 66 -6.92 -5.72 7.75
CA ASN A 66 -6.71 -6.80 8.68
C ASN A 66 -7.17 -8.12 8.05
N LEU A 67 -6.22 -8.99 7.68
CA LEU A 67 -6.54 -10.27 7.05
C LEU A 67 -6.75 -11.36 8.11
N PRO A 68 -7.70 -12.30 7.93
CA PRO A 68 -8.01 -13.34 8.91
C PRO A 68 -6.95 -14.46 8.92
N THR A 69 -5.70 -14.13 9.22
CA THR A 69 -4.56 -15.07 9.31
C THR A 69 -3.65 -14.70 10.49
N ALA A 70 -2.93 -15.69 11.01
CA ALA A 70 -1.85 -15.46 11.97
C ALA A 70 -0.51 -15.11 11.28
N GLU A 71 -0.40 -15.38 9.98
CA GLU A 71 0.80 -15.10 9.20
C GLU A 71 1.11 -13.60 9.13
N GLN A 72 2.40 -13.26 9.07
CA GLN A 72 2.88 -11.89 9.00
C GLN A 72 3.91 -11.70 7.89
N GLY A 73 4.06 -10.46 7.43
CA GLY A 73 5.05 -10.06 6.44
C GLY A 73 4.89 -10.82 5.12
N THR A 74 6.00 -11.32 4.59
CA THR A 74 6.00 -12.09 3.34
C THR A 74 5.42 -13.50 3.48
N ALA A 75 5.22 -14.01 4.70
CA ALA A 75 4.56 -15.31 4.88
C ALA A 75 3.11 -15.28 4.34
N MET A 76 2.42 -14.15 4.48
CA MET A 76 1.07 -13.94 3.93
C MET A 76 0.99 -14.09 2.41
N LEU A 77 2.11 -13.93 1.69
CA LEU A 77 2.17 -14.12 0.23
C LEU A 77 2.17 -15.59 -0.18
N ARG A 78 2.38 -16.50 0.77
CA ARG A 78 2.43 -17.96 0.52
C ARG A 78 1.25 -18.70 1.14
N GLY A 79 0.48 -18.05 2.01
CA GLY A 79 -0.65 -18.65 2.70
C GLY A 79 -2.00 -18.46 2.01
N ALA A 80 -3.05 -18.87 2.71
CA ALA A 80 -4.42 -18.89 2.18
C ALA A 80 -4.96 -17.50 1.83
N VAL A 81 -4.43 -16.43 2.44
CA VAL A 81 -4.87 -15.05 2.21
C VAL A 81 -4.13 -14.34 1.06
N ALA A 82 -3.17 -15.00 0.41
CA ALA A 82 -2.35 -14.41 -0.64
C ALA A 82 -3.15 -13.78 -1.81
N PRO A 83 -4.27 -14.38 -2.29
CA PRO A 83 -5.11 -13.75 -3.30
C PRO A 83 -5.69 -12.40 -2.85
N HIS A 84 -6.24 -12.35 -1.63
CA HIS A 84 -6.83 -11.13 -1.07
C HIS A 84 -5.79 -10.04 -0.80
N LEU A 85 -4.61 -10.42 -0.32
CA LEU A 85 -3.49 -9.49 -0.18
C LEU A 85 -3.17 -8.86 -1.54
N SER A 86 -3.07 -9.67 -2.59
CA SER A 86 -2.77 -9.22 -3.95
C SER A 86 -3.85 -8.27 -4.48
N GLU A 87 -5.13 -8.59 -4.27
CA GLU A 87 -6.27 -7.74 -4.65
C GLU A 87 -6.18 -6.35 -4.00
N HIS A 88 -5.92 -6.29 -2.70
CA HIS A 88 -5.78 -5.02 -1.99
C HIS A 88 -4.58 -4.20 -2.49
N VAL A 89 -3.43 -4.84 -2.72
CA VAL A 89 -2.24 -4.16 -3.23
C VAL A 89 -2.47 -3.62 -4.64
N VAL A 90 -3.00 -4.44 -5.55
CA VAL A 90 -3.25 -4.04 -6.94
C VAL A 90 -4.29 -2.92 -6.99
N GLY A 91 -5.42 -3.07 -6.27
CA GLY A 91 -6.48 -2.07 -6.22
C GLY A 91 -5.99 -0.73 -5.67
N PHE A 92 -5.24 -0.74 -4.58
CA PHE A 92 -4.65 0.47 -4.01
C PHE A 92 -3.70 1.16 -4.98
N LEU A 93 -2.78 0.43 -5.62
CA LEU A 93 -1.84 1.02 -6.57
C LEU A 93 -2.51 1.55 -7.84
N ALA A 94 -3.55 0.87 -8.33
CA ALA A 94 -4.36 1.34 -9.45
C ALA A 94 -5.05 2.68 -9.12
N GLU A 95 -5.66 2.77 -7.94
CA GLU A 95 -6.27 4.01 -7.46
C GLU A 95 -5.25 5.15 -7.34
N GLN A 96 -4.07 4.88 -6.76
CA GLN A 96 -3.04 5.92 -6.62
C GLN A 96 -2.51 6.41 -7.98
N ARG A 97 -2.37 5.52 -8.97
CA ARG A 97 -2.03 5.92 -10.34
C ARG A 97 -3.12 6.79 -10.98
N PHE A 98 -4.39 6.41 -10.80
CA PHE A 98 -5.51 7.19 -11.29
C PHE A 98 -5.54 8.60 -10.68
N LEU A 99 -5.42 8.71 -9.35
CA LEU A 99 -5.39 10.00 -8.64
C LEU A 99 -4.18 10.86 -9.04
N ALA A 100 -3.01 10.26 -9.25
CA ALA A 100 -1.83 10.97 -9.74
C ALA A 100 -2.06 11.55 -11.15
N SER A 101 -2.66 10.78 -12.07
CA SER A 101 -2.94 11.26 -13.43
C SER A 101 -3.92 12.44 -13.46
N ARG A 102 -4.94 12.42 -12.60
CA ARG A 102 -5.90 13.52 -12.43
C ARG A 102 -5.25 14.81 -11.90
N ARG A 103 -4.33 14.72 -10.93
CA ARG A 103 -3.61 15.89 -10.40
C ARG A 103 -2.68 16.54 -11.41
N SER A 104 -2.09 15.74 -12.31
CA SER A 104 -1.19 16.24 -13.34
C SER A 104 -1.91 16.78 -14.59
N GLY A 105 -3.25 16.79 -14.62
CA GLY A 105 -4.03 17.19 -15.81
C GLY A 105 -3.79 16.28 -17.03
N ARG A 106 -3.13 15.12 -16.83
CA ARG A 106 -2.75 14.20 -17.91
C ARG A 106 -3.88 13.19 -18.06
N ALA A 107 -4.62 13.27 -19.15
CA ALA A 107 -5.64 12.28 -19.48
C ALA A 107 -5.02 10.86 -19.52
N PRO A 108 -5.70 9.84 -18.99
CA PRO A 108 -5.23 8.45 -19.10
C PRO A 108 -5.12 8.07 -20.59
N PRO A 109 -4.15 7.23 -20.98
CA PRO A 109 -4.08 6.71 -22.34
C PRO A 109 -5.34 5.89 -22.61
N ILE A 110 -6.25 6.46 -23.39
CA ILE A 110 -7.41 5.76 -23.90
C ILE A 110 -6.84 4.75 -24.91
N GLY A 111 -6.98 3.46 -24.60
CA GLY A 111 -6.54 2.39 -25.48
C GLY A 111 -7.04 2.65 -26.90
N GLY A 112 -6.12 2.68 -27.85
CA GLY A 112 -6.40 2.95 -29.25
C GLY A 112 -7.44 1.98 -29.78
N VAL A 113 -8.65 2.48 -30.03
CA VAL A 113 -9.59 1.82 -30.91
C VAL A 113 -8.98 1.94 -32.30
N SER A 114 -8.34 0.88 -32.76
CA SER A 114 -7.91 0.74 -34.15
C SER A 114 -9.20 0.78 -34.99
N GLN A 115 -9.46 1.89 -35.67
CA GLN A 115 -10.40 1.87 -36.78
C GLN A 115 -9.84 0.91 -37.82
N ILE A 116 -10.54 -0.19 -38.03
CA ILE A 116 -10.36 -1.06 -39.18
C ILE A 116 -11.18 -0.40 -40.29
N ASP A 117 -10.49 0.29 -41.19
CA ASP A 117 -11.07 0.66 -42.49
C ASP A 117 -11.32 -0.63 -43.30
N ARG A 118 -12.55 -0.76 -43.81
CA ARG A 118 -12.91 -1.63 -44.93
C ARG A 118 -13.82 -0.86 -45.86
#